data_AF-A0A921HKF0-F1
#
_entry.id   AF-A0A921HKF0-F1
#
_cell.length_a   1.000
_cell.length_b   1.000
_cell.length_c   1.000
_cell.angle_alpha   90.00
_cell.angle_beta   90.00
_cell.angle_gamma   90.00
#
_symmetry.space_group_name_H-M   'P 1'
#
loop_
_entity.id
_entity.type
_entity.pdbx_description
1 polymer ?
#
loop_
_entity_poly.entity_id
_entity_poly.type
_entity_poly.pdbx_seq_one_letter_code
_entity_poly.pdbx_strand_id
1 'polypeptide(L)'
;MYCRSWNKICLLMAMLFCFVALTNVAFAKKDDEKKVILYVPQDDRPISSDQTADVIRSLGYTVEMPPKDLLGDRNRNGRPEELNRWLVENGGEDKVAVVSSDALTYGSLVTSRKHHIPKDMLLRRVNNIGRLHEIHPEMPVYVFSSVMRTPRDGASSGTEEPEYYVEYGKTIATYTKIDNADTSGLDESYQVALREGVPEAALSDWFGRRKTNLAVSKRLIDLVKNGNIEYMAMGRDDNAKFSLTQNESDQLERYARSIGLDKDKFDTMTGLDEVGLLVLTRVVNKLDNYHPYVYVKYAPGFGGATVPSYSSEPIDKTIEDQISTIGAVKTYDLKKANLVLMVNTNRSGWTYDANTPVNTLQLRYNTLDFINDIQKMVDGGYHVSIGDIAFANGADNALMNLLQKRDLLDKLYGYAGWNTATNSTGFALAMGVVSNRISEEKRDRLLLTRYLDDWVYQANIRQNVNSYINLLPGKGDYLTIGDQKLPHAEEYGTKLMRDFAGANLSLFAKAIDVSITMPWDRIFEANINLERGKYDDTVLKKYLKGY
;
A
#
# COMPACT_ATOMS: atom_id res chain seq x y z
N MET A 1 76.00 26.11 -4.12
CA MET A 1 75.28 25.08 -4.92
C MET A 1 73.94 24.61 -4.33
N TYR A 2 73.41 25.20 -3.25
CA TYR A 2 72.20 24.70 -2.58
C TYR A 2 70.87 25.39 -2.96
N CYS A 3 70.90 26.53 -3.66
CA CYS A 3 69.68 27.30 -3.93
C CYS A 3 68.86 26.80 -5.14
N ARG A 4 69.45 25.97 -6.01
CA ARG A 4 68.79 25.49 -7.26
C ARG A 4 67.92 24.24 -7.07
N SER A 5 68.14 23.42 -6.02
CA SER A 5 67.30 22.22 -5.80
C SER A 5 65.99 22.55 -5.11
N TRP A 6 65.95 23.60 -4.28
CA TRP A 6 64.76 23.94 -3.51
C TRP A 6 63.63 24.49 -4.38
N ASN A 7 63.96 25.32 -5.39
CA ASN A 7 62.98 25.80 -6.36
C ASN A 7 62.35 24.68 -7.18
N LYS A 8 63.09 23.60 -7.48
CA LYS A 8 62.54 22.43 -8.20
C LYS A 8 61.59 21.62 -7.32
N ILE A 9 61.89 21.50 -6.04
CA ILE A 9 61.05 20.79 -5.06
C ILE A 9 59.75 21.56 -4.81
N CYS A 10 59.82 22.89 -4.69
CA CYS A 10 58.62 23.73 -4.54
C CYS A 10 57.74 23.70 -5.79
N LEU A 11 58.32 23.69 -6.99
CA LEU A 11 57.57 23.55 -8.25
C LEU A 11 56.88 22.18 -8.38
N LEU A 12 57.55 21.10 -7.95
CA LEU A 12 56.97 19.75 -7.92
C LEU A 12 55.83 19.65 -6.91
N MET A 13 55.98 20.22 -5.71
CA MET A 13 54.90 20.25 -4.72
C MET A 13 53.72 21.12 -5.18
N ALA A 14 53.98 22.27 -5.82
CA ALA A 14 52.92 23.10 -6.37
C ALA A 14 52.17 22.42 -7.52
N MET A 15 52.89 21.72 -8.42
CA MET A 15 52.26 20.92 -9.48
C MET A 15 51.45 19.76 -8.92
N LEU A 16 51.95 19.06 -7.89
CA LEU A 16 51.22 17.98 -7.22
C LEU A 16 49.95 18.51 -6.54
N PHE A 17 50.03 19.68 -5.89
CA PHE A 17 48.88 20.33 -5.25
C PHE A 17 47.86 20.82 -6.28
N CYS A 18 48.30 21.37 -7.40
CA CYS A 18 47.43 21.73 -8.52
C CYS A 18 46.81 20.50 -9.18
N PHE A 19 47.52 19.38 -9.30
CA PHE A 19 47.00 18.13 -9.86
C PHE A 19 45.95 17.50 -8.93
N VAL A 20 46.21 17.48 -7.61
CA VAL A 20 45.24 17.02 -6.59
C VAL A 20 44.02 17.95 -6.51
N ALA A 21 44.22 19.26 -6.66
CA ALA A 21 43.12 20.22 -6.73
C ALA A 21 42.31 20.06 -8.03
N LEU A 22 42.96 19.82 -9.18
CA LEU A 22 42.29 19.56 -10.46
C LEU A 22 41.53 18.23 -10.46
N THR A 23 42.04 17.18 -9.82
CA THR A 23 41.30 15.92 -9.63
C THR A 23 40.14 16.08 -8.66
N ASN A 24 40.29 16.89 -7.59
CA ASN A 24 39.18 17.15 -6.66
C ASN A 24 38.11 18.09 -7.23
N VAL A 25 38.47 19.00 -8.15
CA VAL A 25 37.50 19.86 -8.86
C VAL A 25 36.81 19.10 -10.01
N ALA A 26 37.48 18.12 -10.63
CA ALA A 26 36.87 17.21 -11.60
C ALA A 26 35.99 16.12 -10.96
N PHE A 27 36.11 15.90 -9.64
CA PHE A 27 35.16 15.16 -8.80
C PHE A 27 34.24 16.11 -8.02
N ALA A 28 33.87 17.25 -8.60
CA ALA A 28 32.56 17.82 -8.27
C ALA A 28 31.54 16.71 -8.55
N LYS A 29 31.00 16.12 -7.47
CA LYS A 29 29.91 15.14 -7.51
C LYS A 29 28.93 15.62 -8.57
N LYS A 30 28.88 14.96 -9.72
CA LYS A 30 27.68 14.97 -10.52
C LYS A 30 26.66 14.46 -9.51
N ASP A 31 25.71 15.30 -9.09
CA ASP A 31 24.55 14.78 -8.38
C ASP A 31 24.03 13.70 -9.32
N ASP A 32 24.21 12.42 -8.94
CA ASP A 32 23.71 11.32 -9.74
C ASP A 32 22.21 11.52 -9.76
N GLU A 33 21.72 12.04 -10.89
CA GLU A 33 20.33 12.36 -11.08
C GLU A 33 19.55 11.08 -10.83
N LYS A 34 18.66 11.12 -9.84
CA LYS A 34 17.89 9.93 -9.47
C LYS A 34 17.12 9.45 -10.68
N LYS A 35 17.10 8.13 -10.90
CA LYS A 35 16.26 7.53 -11.94
C LYS A 35 14.80 7.97 -11.76
N VAL A 36 14.12 8.21 -12.88
CA VAL A 36 12.69 8.51 -12.87
C VAL A 36 11.90 7.21 -12.78
N ILE A 37 10.89 7.18 -11.92
CA ILE A 37 10.04 6.00 -11.72
C ILE A 37 8.74 6.17 -12.50
N LEU A 38 8.50 5.28 -13.47
CA LEU A 38 7.19 5.14 -14.13
C LEU A 38 6.31 4.25 -13.26
N TYR A 39 5.28 4.81 -12.64
CA TYR A 39 4.37 4.09 -11.76
C TYR A 39 2.98 3.95 -12.40
N VAL A 40 2.54 2.71 -12.61
CA VAL A 40 1.17 2.39 -13.03
C VAL A 40 0.44 1.75 -11.85
N PRO A 41 -0.43 2.48 -11.12
CA PRO A 41 -1.20 1.92 -10.03
C PRO A 41 -2.26 0.93 -10.53
N GLN A 42 -2.82 0.14 -9.62
CA GLN A 42 -3.89 -0.83 -9.93
C GLN A 42 -5.24 -0.20 -10.28
N ASP A 43 -5.47 1.03 -9.82
CA ASP A 43 -6.63 1.88 -10.06
C ASP A 43 -6.31 3.33 -9.66
N ASP A 44 -7.29 4.22 -9.78
CA ASP A 44 -7.16 5.65 -9.48
C ASP A 44 -7.51 6.03 -8.03
N ARG A 45 -7.66 5.08 -7.10
CA ARG A 45 -7.89 5.40 -5.69
C ARG A 45 -6.70 6.20 -5.14
N PRO A 46 -6.92 7.22 -4.29
CA PRO A 46 -5.84 8.03 -3.74
C PRO A 46 -4.75 7.20 -3.07
N ILE A 47 -5.14 6.17 -2.30
CA ILE A 47 -4.19 5.28 -1.60
C ILE A 47 -3.34 4.46 -2.57
N SER A 48 -3.94 3.96 -3.65
CA SER A 48 -3.25 3.18 -4.69
C SER A 48 -2.34 4.04 -5.56
N SER A 49 -2.67 5.33 -5.72
CA SER A 49 -2.05 6.23 -6.71
C SER A 49 -1.27 7.36 -6.04
N ASP A 50 -1.85 8.57 -5.95
CA ASP A 50 -1.19 9.79 -5.54
C ASP A 50 -0.54 9.67 -4.15
N GLN A 51 -1.24 9.13 -3.15
CA GLN A 51 -0.70 9.00 -1.80
C GLN A 51 0.49 8.04 -1.75
N THR A 52 0.45 6.95 -2.53
CA THR A 52 1.58 6.02 -2.67
C THR A 52 2.76 6.68 -3.38
N ALA A 53 2.51 7.41 -4.48
CA ALA A 53 3.54 8.13 -5.22
C ALA A 53 4.19 9.23 -4.36
N ASP A 54 3.41 9.93 -3.54
CA ASP A 54 3.88 11.04 -2.71
C ASP A 54 4.84 10.60 -1.60
N VAL A 55 4.66 9.39 -1.05
CA VAL A 55 5.64 8.78 -0.14
C VAL A 55 7.01 8.70 -0.84
N ILE A 56 7.05 8.24 -2.08
CA ILE A 56 8.31 8.08 -2.83
C ILE A 56 8.87 9.42 -3.32
N ARG A 57 8.00 10.33 -3.78
CA ARG A 57 8.39 11.71 -4.15
C ARG A 57 9.02 12.45 -2.98
N SER A 58 8.62 12.16 -1.74
CA SER A 58 9.23 12.76 -0.55
C SER A 58 10.73 12.48 -0.45
N LEU A 59 11.23 11.35 -0.96
CA LEU A 59 12.66 11.02 -1.06
C LEU A 59 13.41 11.80 -2.15
N GLY A 60 12.71 12.63 -2.93
CA GLY A 60 13.28 13.39 -4.05
C GLY A 60 13.35 12.61 -5.37
N TYR A 61 12.65 11.48 -5.47
CA TYR A 61 12.45 10.78 -6.75
C TYR A 61 11.35 11.45 -7.56
N THR A 62 11.54 11.53 -8.88
CA THR A 62 10.43 11.83 -9.80
C THR A 62 9.62 10.56 -10.01
N VAL A 63 8.33 10.62 -9.72
CA VAL A 63 7.38 9.52 -9.97
C VAL A 63 6.34 10.01 -10.99
N GLU A 64 6.45 9.50 -12.20
CA GLU A 64 5.53 9.78 -13.30
C GLU A 64 4.44 8.71 -13.35
N MET A 65 3.20 9.13 -13.52
CA MET A 65 2.04 8.24 -13.62
C MET A 65 1.31 8.50 -14.94
N PRO A 66 0.62 7.50 -15.50
CA PRO A 66 -0.21 7.72 -16.68
C PRO A 66 -1.33 8.72 -16.37
N PRO A 67 -1.90 9.38 -17.40
CA PRO A 67 -3.12 10.16 -17.25
C PRO A 67 -4.22 9.36 -16.54
N LYS A 68 -4.92 9.98 -15.58
CA LYS A 68 -5.94 9.30 -14.75
C LYS A 68 -7.08 8.68 -15.58
N ASP A 69 -7.37 9.23 -16.76
CA ASP A 69 -8.37 8.68 -17.67
C ASP A 69 -7.92 7.37 -18.36
N LEU A 70 -6.65 6.97 -18.25
CA LEU A 70 -6.19 5.64 -18.69
C LEU A 70 -6.36 4.57 -17.60
N LEU A 71 -6.36 4.97 -16.34
CA LEU A 71 -6.60 4.08 -15.20
C LEU A 71 -8.08 3.74 -15.11
N GLY A 72 -8.38 2.51 -14.67
CA GLY A 72 -9.74 2.15 -14.35
C GLY A 72 -10.13 2.61 -12.95
N ASP A 73 -11.41 2.86 -12.79
CA ASP A 73 -12.06 3.14 -11.51
C ASP A 73 -13.07 2.01 -11.19
N ARG A 74 -13.97 2.25 -10.25
CA ARG A 74 -15.00 1.28 -9.85
C ARG A 74 -15.95 0.85 -10.98
N ASN A 75 -16.26 1.78 -11.89
CA ASN A 75 -17.30 1.64 -12.91
C ASN A 75 -16.73 1.65 -14.34
N ARG A 76 -15.61 2.33 -14.54
CA ARG A 76 -14.95 2.50 -15.83
C ARG A 76 -13.75 1.58 -15.91
N ASN A 77 -13.72 0.74 -16.94
CA ASN A 77 -12.53 -0.04 -17.24
C ASN A 77 -11.39 0.89 -17.64
N GLY A 78 -10.18 0.58 -17.17
CA GLY A 78 -8.97 1.24 -17.69
C GLY A 78 -8.69 0.84 -19.13
N ARG A 79 -7.61 1.40 -19.69
CA ARG A 79 -7.22 1.24 -21.09
C ARG A 79 -5.86 0.55 -21.22
N PRO A 80 -5.77 -0.78 -21.04
CA PRO A 80 -4.53 -1.55 -21.08
C PRO A 80 -3.60 -1.25 -22.25
N GLU A 81 -4.16 -1.12 -23.46
CA GLU A 81 -3.39 -0.85 -24.68
C GLU A 81 -2.77 0.56 -24.69
N GLU A 82 -3.49 1.55 -24.15
CA GLU A 82 -2.99 2.93 -24.01
C GLU A 82 -1.99 3.04 -22.86
N LEU A 83 -2.21 2.34 -21.74
CA LEU A 83 -1.24 2.24 -20.64
C LEU A 83 0.08 1.62 -21.11
N ASN A 84 0.01 0.54 -21.88
CA ASN A 84 1.21 -0.08 -22.45
C ASN A 84 1.94 0.87 -23.40
N ARG A 85 1.20 1.62 -24.23
CA ARG A 85 1.80 2.61 -25.13
C ARG A 85 2.49 3.73 -24.35
N TRP A 86 1.85 4.24 -23.30
CA TRP A 86 2.42 5.24 -22.41
C TRP A 86 3.73 4.75 -21.78
N LEU A 87 3.79 3.50 -21.30
CA LEU A 87 5.02 2.91 -20.77
C LEU A 87 6.14 2.81 -21.82
N VAL A 88 5.80 2.43 -23.04
CA VAL A 88 6.79 2.34 -24.14
C VAL A 88 7.31 3.73 -24.54
N GLU A 89 6.42 4.73 -24.64
CA GLU A 89 6.78 6.09 -25.06
C GLU A 89 7.59 6.85 -24.00
N ASN A 90 7.39 6.57 -22.71
CA ASN A 90 8.07 7.25 -21.60
C ASN A 90 9.23 6.43 -20.99
N GLY A 91 9.44 5.19 -21.45
CA GLY A 91 10.54 4.33 -21.01
C GLY A 91 11.90 4.77 -21.54
N GLY A 92 12.97 4.33 -20.86
CA GLY A 92 14.35 4.67 -21.22
C GLY A 92 15.38 4.18 -20.21
N GLU A 93 16.66 4.34 -20.53
CA GLU A 93 17.79 3.88 -19.69
C GLU A 93 17.86 4.58 -18.32
N ASP A 94 17.35 5.81 -18.22
CA ASP A 94 17.27 6.62 -17.00
C ASP A 94 16.03 6.28 -16.14
N LYS A 95 15.22 5.30 -16.57
CA LYS A 95 13.94 4.96 -15.94
C LYS A 95 13.98 3.64 -15.16
N VAL A 96 12.97 3.47 -14.31
CA VAL A 96 12.54 2.20 -13.72
C VAL A 96 11.02 2.14 -13.78
N ALA A 97 10.44 1.00 -14.15
CA ALA A 97 8.99 0.82 -14.17
C ALA A 97 8.52 0.02 -12.95
N VAL A 98 7.47 0.51 -12.27
CA VAL A 98 6.73 -0.22 -11.22
C VAL A 98 5.26 -0.25 -11.62
N VAL A 99 4.74 -1.42 -11.97
CA VAL A 99 3.44 -1.49 -12.66
C VAL A 99 2.52 -2.55 -12.07
N SER A 100 1.24 -2.21 -11.96
CA SER A 100 0.19 -3.18 -11.70
C SER A 100 -0.06 -4.03 -12.94
N SER A 101 0.09 -5.35 -12.81
CA SER A 101 -0.34 -6.25 -13.89
C SER A 101 -1.85 -6.18 -14.11
N ASP A 102 -2.62 -5.81 -13.09
CA ASP A 102 -4.07 -5.82 -13.15
C ASP A 102 -4.59 -4.70 -14.05
N ALA A 103 -4.01 -3.51 -13.89
CA ALA A 103 -4.24 -2.38 -14.79
C ALA A 103 -3.80 -2.69 -16.24
N LEU A 104 -2.63 -3.31 -16.41
CA LEU A 104 -2.07 -3.61 -17.73
C LEU A 104 -2.71 -4.83 -18.44
N THR A 105 -3.39 -5.71 -17.71
CA THR A 105 -3.95 -6.95 -18.27
C THR A 105 -5.47 -6.90 -18.36
N TYR A 106 -6.13 -6.48 -17.29
CA TYR A 106 -7.60 -6.46 -17.20
C TYR A 106 -8.17 -5.05 -17.37
N GLY A 107 -7.45 -4.02 -16.92
CA GLY A 107 -7.85 -2.62 -16.98
C GLY A 107 -7.97 -1.97 -15.60
N SER A 108 -8.19 -2.76 -14.55
CA SER A 108 -8.08 -2.35 -13.14
C SER A 108 -8.13 -3.58 -12.25
N LEU A 109 -7.89 -3.38 -10.95
CA LEU A 109 -8.16 -4.38 -9.93
C LEU A 109 -9.64 -4.84 -9.91
N VAL A 110 -10.59 -3.93 -10.09
CA VAL A 110 -12.02 -4.31 -10.11
C VAL A 110 -12.34 -5.12 -11.36
N THR A 111 -11.82 -4.73 -12.52
CA THR A 111 -12.05 -5.47 -13.77
C THR A 111 -11.43 -6.87 -13.72
N SER A 112 -10.29 -7.06 -13.02
CA SER A 112 -9.68 -8.39 -12.86
C SER A 112 -10.60 -9.40 -12.16
N ARG A 113 -11.60 -8.91 -11.41
CA ARG A 113 -12.57 -9.72 -10.66
C ARG A 113 -13.88 -9.99 -11.38
N LYS A 114 -14.25 -9.24 -12.43
CA LYS A 114 -15.58 -9.34 -13.08
C LYS A 114 -15.58 -9.27 -14.61
N HIS A 115 -14.43 -9.52 -15.26
CA HIS A 115 -14.30 -9.46 -16.72
C HIS A 115 -14.86 -10.68 -17.46
N HIS A 116 -15.20 -10.49 -18.74
CA HIS A 116 -15.43 -11.57 -19.72
C HIS A 116 -14.39 -11.54 -20.87
N ILE A 117 -13.22 -10.93 -20.62
CA ILE A 117 -12.16 -10.79 -21.62
C ILE A 117 -11.63 -12.18 -22.03
N PRO A 118 -11.52 -12.48 -23.34
CA PRO A 118 -10.95 -13.74 -23.82
C PRO A 118 -9.53 -14.00 -23.32
N LYS A 119 -9.24 -15.25 -22.95
CA LYS A 119 -7.94 -15.68 -22.41
C LYS A 119 -6.77 -15.32 -23.34
N ASP A 120 -6.94 -15.47 -24.65
CA ASP A 120 -5.92 -15.13 -25.65
C ASP A 120 -5.58 -13.63 -25.64
N MET A 121 -6.58 -12.76 -25.40
CA MET A 121 -6.36 -11.33 -25.25
C MET A 121 -5.58 -11.01 -23.97
N LEU A 122 -5.94 -11.63 -22.85
CA LEU A 122 -5.22 -11.45 -21.58
C LEU A 122 -3.76 -11.90 -21.70
N LEU A 123 -3.51 -13.05 -22.31
CA LEU A 123 -2.14 -13.54 -22.55
C LEU A 123 -1.35 -12.64 -23.52
N ARG A 124 -2.01 -12.05 -24.54
CA ARG A 124 -1.38 -11.02 -25.39
C ARG A 124 -0.96 -9.81 -24.57
N ARG A 125 -1.82 -9.32 -23.67
CA ARG A 125 -1.51 -8.16 -22.80
C ARG A 125 -0.38 -8.47 -21.82
N VAL A 126 -0.34 -9.66 -21.23
CA VAL A 126 0.80 -10.11 -20.42
C VAL A 126 2.10 -10.11 -21.24
N ASN A 127 2.06 -10.62 -22.47
CA ASN A 127 3.24 -10.60 -23.34
C ASN A 127 3.71 -9.17 -23.66
N ASN A 128 2.81 -8.16 -23.70
CA ASN A 128 3.23 -6.77 -23.89
C ASN A 128 4.10 -6.25 -22.73
N ILE A 129 3.86 -6.72 -21.49
CA ILE A 129 4.74 -6.41 -20.34
C ILE A 129 6.15 -6.96 -20.61
N GLY A 130 6.26 -8.18 -21.14
CA GLY A 130 7.54 -8.76 -21.54
C GLY A 130 8.25 -7.97 -22.65
N ARG A 131 7.48 -7.47 -23.63
CA ARG A 131 7.99 -6.64 -24.73
C ARG A 131 8.48 -5.27 -24.28
N LEU A 132 8.00 -4.74 -23.15
CA LEU A 132 8.52 -3.50 -22.58
C LEU A 132 10.02 -3.61 -22.30
N HIS A 133 10.45 -4.74 -21.73
CA HIS A 133 11.88 -5.03 -21.50
C HIS A 133 12.65 -5.24 -22.82
N GLU A 134 12.03 -5.86 -23.83
CA GLU A 134 12.69 -6.01 -25.16
C GLU A 134 12.94 -4.66 -25.84
N ILE A 135 12.02 -3.70 -25.67
CA ILE A 135 12.14 -2.34 -26.23
C ILE A 135 13.13 -1.50 -25.41
N HIS A 136 13.07 -1.61 -24.08
CA HIS A 136 13.91 -0.86 -23.14
C HIS A 136 14.70 -1.82 -22.23
N PRO A 137 15.76 -2.49 -22.74
CA PRO A 137 16.47 -3.53 -22.01
C PRO A 137 17.16 -3.05 -20.73
N GLU A 138 17.57 -1.77 -20.70
CA GLU A 138 18.23 -1.15 -19.54
C GLU A 138 17.24 -0.57 -18.50
N MET A 139 15.93 -0.64 -18.76
CA MET A 139 14.89 -0.20 -17.84
C MET A 139 14.36 -1.41 -17.04
N PRO A 140 14.68 -1.53 -15.74
CA PRO A 140 14.14 -2.61 -14.92
C PRO A 140 12.62 -2.48 -14.76
N VAL A 141 11.91 -3.60 -14.87
CA VAL A 141 10.46 -3.67 -14.71
C VAL A 141 10.11 -4.45 -13.46
N TYR A 142 9.42 -3.81 -12.51
CA TYR A 142 8.89 -4.41 -11.31
C TYR A 142 7.37 -4.50 -11.42
N VAL A 143 6.81 -5.64 -11.03
CA VAL A 143 5.37 -5.89 -11.19
C VAL A 143 4.74 -6.20 -9.84
N PHE A 144 3.55 -5.66 -9.61
CA PHE A 144 2.67 -6.14 -8.56
C PHE A 144 1.33 -6.59 -9.15
N SER A 145 0.72 -7.59 -8.52
CA SER A 145 -0.44 -8.30 -9.07
C SER A 145 -1.36 -8.79 -7.96
N SER A 146 -2.63 -9.07 -8.29
CA SER A 146 -3.56 -9.72 -7.37
C SER A 146 -3.80 -11.19 -7.72
N VAL A 147 -3.94 -12.01 -6.67
CA VAL A 147 -4.72 -13.25 -6.78
C VAL A 147 -6.19 -12.88 -6.70
N MET A 148 -7.03 -13.46 -7.56
CA MET A 148 -8.47 -13.17 -7.57
C MET A 148 -9.07 -13.37 -6.17
N ARG A 149 -9.78 -12.35 -5.70
CA ARG A 149 -10.39 -12.30 -4.36
C ARG A 149 -11.50 -13.36 -4.20
N THR A 150 -11.67 -13.86 -2.97
CA THR A 150 -12.85 -14.62 -2.55
C THR A 150 -13.47 -13.91 -1.35
N PRO A 151 -14.42 -12.97 -1.56
CA PRO A 151 -15.08 -12.29 -0.46
C PRO A 151 -15.76 -13.27 0.49
N ARG A 152 -15.86 -12.90 1.78
CA ARG A 152 -16.48 -13.75 2.81
C ARG A 152 -18.00 -13.91 2.63
N ASP A 153 -18.65 -12.91 2.05
CA ASP A 153 -20.09 -12.84 1.80
C ASP A 153 -20.43 -11.75 0.77
N GLY A 154 -21.72 -11.61 0.45
CA GLY A 154 -22.21 -10.59 -0.47
C GLY A 154 -22.03 -9.15 0.02
N ALA A 155 -22.12 -8.90 1.33
CA ALA A 155 -21.89 -7.56 1.88
C ALA A 155 -20.42 -7.13 1.68
N SER A 156 -19.48 -8.05 1.90
CA SER A 156 -18.05 -7.83 1.67
C SER A 156 -17.73 -7.62 0.18
N SER A 157 -18.53 -8.18 -0.73
CA SER A 157 -18.32 -8.06 -2.18
C SER A 157 -18.56 -6.64 -2.72
N GLY A 158 -19.39 -5.84 -2.02
CA GLY A 158 -19.75 -4.48 -2.44
C GLY A 158 -20.29 -4.45 -3.87
N THR A 159 -19.68 -3.61 -4.72
CA THR A 159 -19.98 -3.51 -6.16
C THR A 159 -18.79 -3.92 -7.03
N GLU A 160 -17.81 -4.59 -6.43
CA GLU A 160 -16.52 -4.90 -7.05
C GLU A 160 -16.47 -6.31 -7.64
N GLU A 161 -17.46 -7.14 -7.29
CA GLU A 161 -17.62 -8.51 -7.76
C GLU A 161 -18.80 -8.63 -8.75
N PRO A 162 -18.91 -9.75 -9.48
CA PRO A 162 -20.11 -10.06 -10.26
C PRO A 162 -21.39 -10.04 -9.41
N GLU A 163 -22.52 -9.64 -10.01
CA GLU A 163 -23.80 -9.42 -9.32
C GLU A 163 -24.29 -10.62 -8.49
N TYR A 164 -24.00 -11.84 -8.95
CA TYR A 164 -24.40 -13.06 -8.24
C TYR A 164 -23.75 -13.20 -6.85
N TYR A 165 -22.66 -12.47 -6.54
CA TYR A 165 -22.04 -12.49 -5.21
C TYR A 165 -22.94 -11.89 -4.13
N VAL A 166 -23.80 -10.93 -4.49
CA VAL A 166 -24.73 -10.30 -3.55
C VAL A 166 -25.62 -11.37 -2.90
N GLU A 167 -26.08 -12.34 -3.69
CA GLU A 167 -26.95 -13.43 -3.22
C GLU A 167 -26.13 -14.64 -2.73
N TYR A 168 -25.12 -15.07 -3.50
CA TYR A 168 -24.45 -16.36 -3.29
C TYR A 168 -23.05 -16.27 -2.66
N GLY A 169 -22.55 -15.07 -2.35
CA GLY A 169 -21.17 -14.87 -1.89
C GLY A 169 -20.80 -15.71 -0.66
N LYS A 170 -21.73 -15.86 0.29
CA LYS A 170 -21.51 -16.70 1.49
C LYS A 170 -21.42 -18.19 1.15
N THR A 171 -22.26 -18.67 0.23
CA THR A 171 -22.23 -20.06 -0.24
C THR A 171 -20.96 -20.33 -1.03
N ILE A 172 -20.54 -19.41 -1.91
CA ILE A 172 -19.27 -19.50 -2.63
C ILE A 172 -18.08 -19.54 -1.65
N ALA A 173 -18.06 -18.68 -0.64
CA ALA A 173 -17.02 -18.70 0.38
C ALA A 173 -17.00 -20.02 1.17
N THR A 174 -18.17 -20.60 1.46
CA THR A 174 -18.28 -21.90 2.15
C THR A 174 -17.79 -23.05 1.27
N TYR A 175 -18.18 -23.05 -0.01
CA TYR A 175 -17.69 -23.99 -1.02
C TYR A 175 -16.16 -24.03 -1.05
N THR A 176 -15.48 -22.86 -1.09
CA THR A 176 -14.00 -22.83 -1.14
C THR A 176 -13.34 -23.53 0.04
N LYS A 177 -13.91 -23.41 1.24
CA LYS A 177 -13.35 -24.01 2.44
C LYS A 177 -13.44 -25.53 2.40
N ILE A 178 -14.56 -26.07 1.91
CA ILE A 178 -14.78 -27.52 1.80
C ILE A 178 -13.82 -28.10 0.76
N ASP A 179 -13.75 -27.48 -0.42
CA ASP A 179 -12.89 -27.93 -1.53
C ASP A 179 -11.39 -28.00 -1.13
N ASN A 180 -10.95 -27.07 -0.28
CA ASN A 180 -9.56 -27.02 0.18
C ASN A 180 -9.27 -27.77 1.49
N ALA A 181 -10.29 -28.24 2.22
CA ALA A 181 -10.12 -28.92 3.51
C ALA A 181 -9.95 -30.45 3.37
N ASP A 182 -10.40 -31.05 2.26
CA ASP A 182 -10.31 -32.49 2.01
C ASP A 182 -10.19 -32.80 0.50
N THR A 183 -9.02 -33.27 0.06
CA THR A 183 -8.77 -33.62 -1.35
C THR A 183 -9.53 -34.87 -1.83
N SER A 184 -10.24 -35.57 -0.94
CA SER A 184 -11.01 -36.78 -1.29
C SER A 184 -12.49 -36.51 -1.65
N GLY A 185 -12.99 -35.27 -1.47
CA GLY A 185 -14.41 -34.92 -1.58
C GLY A 185 -14.81 -33.95 -2.70
N LEU A 186 -13.96 -33.75 -3.73
CA LEU A 186 -14.14 -32.74 -4.79
C LEU A 186 -15.52 -32.75 -5.49
N ASP A 187 -16.18 -33.90 -5.56
CA ASP A 187 -17.51 -34.04 -6.17
C ASP A 187 -18.65 -33.71 -5.18
N GLU A 188 -18.46 -33.93 -3.88
CA GLU A 188 -19.49 -33.68 -2.86
C GLU A 188 -19.68 -32.19 -2.57
N SER A 189 -18.61 -31.40 -2.61
CA SER A 189 -18.62 -29.94 -2.38
C SER A 189 -19.35 -29.17 -3.48
N TYR A 190 -19.15 -29.54 -4.74
CA TYR A 190 -19.87 -29.00 -5.89
C TYR A 190 -21.36 -29.33 -5.79
N GLN A 191 -21.68 -30.58 -5.40
CA GLN A 191 -23.06 -30.98 -5.11
C GLN A 191 -23.63 -30.24 -3.89
N VAL A 192 -22.83 -29.85 -2.87
CA VAL A 192 -23.30 -28.99 -1.77
C VAL A 192 -23.63 -27.58 -2.26
N ALA A 193 -22.78 -26.94 -3.07
CA ALA A 193 -23.06 -25.60 -3.60
C ALA A 193 -24.32 -25.58 -4.50
N LEU A 194 -24.51 -26.61 -5.32
CA LEU A 194 -25.74 -26.81 -6.09
C LEU A 194 -26.94 -27.08 -5.19
N ARG A 195 -26.78 -27.89 -4.13
CA ARG A 195 -27.83 -28.13 -3.11
C ARG A 195 -28.20 -26.86 -2.32
N GLU A 196 -27.25 -25.96 -2.11
CA GLU A 196 -27.46 -24.65 -1.47
C GLU A 196 -27.97 -23.57 -2.43
N GLY A 197 -28.23 -23.92 -3.70
CA GLY A 197 -28.98 -23.09 -4.64
C GLY A 197 -28.17 -22.12 -5.49
N VAL A 198 -26.84 -22.25 -5.57
CA VAL A 198 -26.04 -21.43 -6.51
C VAL A 198 -26.30 -21.88 -7.95
N PRO A 199 -26.72 -20.98 -8.86
CA PRO A 199 -26.95 -21.32 -10.26
C PRO A 199 -25.69 -21.87 -10.94
N GLU A 200 -25.83 -22.93 -11.73
CA GLU A 200 -24.72 -23.54 -12.47
C GLU A 200 -23.98 -22.52 -13.36
N ALA A 201 -24.71 -21.59 -13.96
CA ALA A 201 -24.13 -20.50 -14.76
C ALA A 201 -23.19 -19.61 -13.92
N ALA A 202 -23.55 -19.30 -12.67
CA ALA A 202 -22.73 -18.47 -11.79
C ALA A 202 -21.46 -19.21 -11.34
N LEU A 203 -21.57 -20.51 -11.00
CA LEU A 203 -20.42 -21.34 -10.68
C LEU A 203 -19.48 -21.49 -11.89
N SER A 204 -20.03 -21.80 -13.07
CA SER A 204 -19.26 -21.96 -14.30
C SER A 204 -18.50 -20.68 -14.67
N ASP A 205 -19.16 -19.53 -14.61
CA ASP A 205 -18.52 -18.23 -14.85
C ASP A 205 -17.38 -17.99 -13.84
N TRP A 206 -17.64 -18.20 -12.55
CA TRP A 206 -16.66 -18.00 -11.50
C TRP A 206 -15.41 -18.90 -11.64
N PHE A 207 -15.58 -20.21 -11.84
CA PHE A 207 -14.47 -21.13 -12.07
C PHE A 207 -13.73 -20.84 -13.37
N GLY A 208 -14.47 -20.51 -14.44
CA GLY A 208 -13.91 -20.14 -15.73
C GLY A 208 -12.96 -18.95 -15.62
N ARG A 209 -13.37 -17.92 -14.87
CA ARG A 209 -12.54 -16.74 -14.60
C ARG A 209 -11.34 -17.06 -13.73
N ARG A 210 -11.52 -17.77 -12.61
CA ARG A 210 -10.40 -18.22 -11.75
C ARG A 210 -9.34 -19.02 -12.51
N LYS A 211 -9.76 -19.99 -13.32
CA LYS A 211 -8.86 -20.78 -14.18
C LYS A 211 -8.11 -19.92 -15.19
N THR A 212 -8.78 -18.90 -15.74
CA THR A 212 -8.18 -17.95 -16.67
C THR A 212 -7.14 -17.08 -15.98
N ASN A 213 -7.48 -16.50 -14.81
CA ASN A 213 -6.57 -15.65 -14.04
C ASN A 213 -5.36 -16.43 -13.54
N LEU A 214 -5.53 -17.67 -13.08
CA LEU A 214 -4.41 -18.53 -12.69
C LEU A 214 -3.44 -18.78 -13.86
N ALA A 215 -3.94 -18.92 -15.09
CA ALA A 215 -3.10 -19.06 -16.27
C ALA A 215 -2.36 -17.76 -16.62
N VAL A 216 -3.00 -16.61 -16.44
CA VAL A 216 -2.38 -15.28 -16.57
C VAL A 216 -1.25 -15.10 -15.54
N SER A 217 -1.50 -15.42 -14.27
CA SER A 217 -0.50 -15.36 -13.20
C SER A 217 0.71 -16.25 -13.46
N LYS A 218 0.50 -17.49 -13.94
CA LYS A 218 1.60 -18.37 -14.35
C LYS A 218 2.42 -17.75 -15.50
N ARG A 219 1.76 -17.11 -16.47
CA ARG A 219 2.46 -16.45 -17.57
C ARG A 219 3.28 -15.24 -17.10
N LEU A 220 2.82 -14.49 -16.11
CA LEU A 220 3.60 -13.43 -15.47
C LEU A 220 4.83 -13.99 -14.75
N ILE A 221 4.68 -15.11 -14.04
CA ILE A 221 5.80 -15.82 -13.39
C ILE A 221 6.84 -16.28 -14.43
N ASP A 222 6.41 -16.74 -15.61
CA ASP A 222 7.35 -17.08 -16.70
C ASP A 222 8.17 -15.86 -17.16
N LEU A 223 7.58 -14.66 -17.18
CA LEU A 223 8.29 -13.43 -17.54
C LEU A 223 9.34 -13.05 -16.48
N VAL A 224 9.08 -13.33 -15.19
CA VAL A 224 10.09 -13.19 -14.12
C VAL A 224 11.24 -14.18 -14.37
N LYS A 225 10.91 -15.44 -14.68
CA LYS A 225 11.92 -16.48 -14.98
C LYS A 225 12.82 -16.13 -16.15
N ASN A 226 12.27 -15.47 -17.17
CA ASN A 226 13.00 -15.08 -18.38
C ASN A 226 13.79 -13.77 -18.21
N GLY A 227 13.69 -13.11 -17.06
CA GLY A 227 14.38 -11.83 -16.80
C GLY A 227 13.68 -10.60 -17.37
N ASN A 228 12.49 -10.75 -17.98
CA ASN A 228 11.70 -9.62 -18.46
C ASN A 228 11.11 -8.78 -17.31
N ILE A 229 10.86 -9.42 -16.16
CA ILE A 229 10.42 -8.78 -14.92
C ILE A 229 11.51 -9.00 -13.87
N GLU A 230 12.03 -7.92 -13.31
CA GLU A 230 13.14 -7.93 -12.35
C GLU A 230 12.72 -8.49 -10.98
N TYR A 231 11.50 -8.16 -10.55
CA TYR A 231 10.86 -8.68 -9.34
C TYR A 231 9.34 -8.58 -9.47
N MET A 232 8.63 -9.56 -8.91
CA MET A 232 7.17 -9.56 -8.85
C MET A 232 6.65 -9.88 -7.45
N ALA A 233 5.74 -9.04 -6.94
CA ALA A 233 4.96 -9.31 -5.73
C ALA A 233 3.49 -9.61 -6.08
N MET A 234 2.91 -10.64 -5.49
CA MET A 234 1.50 -10.97 -5.68
C MET A 234 0.73 -10.89 -4.37
N GLY A 235 -0.23 -9.97 -4.30
CA GLY A 235 -1.09 -9.76 -3.15
C GLY A 235 -2.33 -10.66 -3.16
N ARG A 236 -2.70 -11.16 -1.99
CA ARG A 236 -3.98 -11.84 -1.75
C ARG A 236 -4.92 -10.84 -1.10
N ASP A 237 -5.85 -10.34 -1.90
CA ASP A 237 -6.87 -9.43 -1.42
C ASP A 237 -7.96 -10.16 -0.64
N ASP A 238 -8.37 -9.59 0.50
CA ASP A 238 -9.46 -10.05 1.37
C ASP A 238 -9.62 -11.57 1.41
N ASN A 239 -8.62 -12.23 1.97
CA ASN A 239 -8.53 -13.68 1.93
C ASN A 239 -8.95 -14.33 3.26
N ALA A 240 -9.11 -15.64 3.22
CA ALA A 240 -9.43 -16.44 4.39
C ALA A 240 -8.69 -17.78 4.33
N LYS A 241 -8.48 -18.39 5.49
CA LYS A 241 -7.92 -19.73 5.58
C LYS A 241 -8.78 -20.71 4.80
N PHE A 242 -8.13 -21.54 3.98
CA PHE A 242 -8.76 -22.51 3.07
C PHE A 242 -9.60 -21.89 1.94
N SER A 243 -9.43 -20.60 1.63
CA SER A 243 -10.05 -20.01 0.44
C SER A 243 -9.35 -20.48 -0.84
N LEU A 244 -10.05 -20.45 -1.98
CA LEU A 244 -9.40 -20.70 -3.28
C LEU A 244 -8.34 -19.64 -3.60
N THR A 245 -8.52 -18.40 -3.13
CA THR A 245 -7.47 -17.37 -3.19
C THR A 245 -6.18 -17.83 -2.51
N GLN A 246 -6.26 -18.45 -1.33
CA GLN A 246 -5.08 -19.02 -0.68
C GLN A 246 -4.52 -20.20 -1.48
N ASN A 247 -5.37 -21.12 -1.92
CA ASN A 247 -4.94 -22.30 -2.68
C ASN A 247 -4.21 -21.93 -3.98
N GLU A 248 -4.75 -20.99 -4.75
CA GLU A 248 -4.15 -20.49 -5.99
C GLU A 248 -2.82 -19.80 -5.71
N SER A 249 -2.71 -19.03 -4.63
CA SER A 249 -1.43 -18.47 -4.19
C SER A 249 -0.40 -19.56 -3.91
N ASP A 250 -0.78 -20.60 -3.15
CA ASP A 250 0.10 -21.72 -2.86
C ASP A 250 0.49 -22.49 -4.13
N GLN A 251 -0.43 -22.62 -5.10
CA GLN A 251 -0.13 -23.20 -6.42
C GLN A 251 0.89 -22.36 -7.19
N LEU A 252 0.76 -21.04 -7.15
CA LEU A 252 1.66 -20.10 -7.83
C LEU A 252 3.04 -20.09 -7.18
N GLU A 253 3.13 -20.12 -5.85
CA GLU A 253 4.41 -20.29 -5.14
C GLU A 253 5.10 -21.62 -5.50
N ARG A 254 4.35 -22.73 -5.50
CA ARG A 254 4.90 -24.03 -5.92
C ARG A 254 5.37 -24.00 -7.37
N TYR A 255 4.62 -23.36 -8.26
CA TYR A 255 5.00 -23.20 -9.65
C TYR A 255 6.29 -22.39 -9.80
N ALA A 256 6.38 -21.22 -9.16
CA ALA A 256 7.58 -20.38 -9.17
C ALA A 256 8.82 -21.14 -8.66
N ARG A 257 8.70 -21.86 -7.54
CA ARG A 257 9.79 -22.71 -7.02
C ARG A 257 10.16 -23.83 -8.00
N SER A 258 9.18 -24.45 -8.65
CA SER A 258 9.44 -25.55 -9.60
C SER A 258 10.23 -25.11 -10.84
N ILE A 259 10.15 -23.83 -11.21
CA ILE A 259 10.95 -23.24 -12.30
C ILE A 259 12.21 -22.51 -11.79
N GLY A 260 12.53 -22.64 -10.50
CA GLY A 260 13.76 -22.14 -9.88
C GLY A 260 13.75 -20.65 -9.54
N LEU A 261 12.60 -20.07 -9.22
CA LEU A 261 12.50 -18.73 -8.64
C LEU A 261 12.49 -18.81 -7.11
N ASP A 262 13.19 -17.87 -6.48
CA ASP A 262 13.18 -17.65 -5.03
C ASP A 262 12.37 -16.39 -4.67
N LYS A 263 12.29 -16.10 -3.36
CA LYS A 263 11.58 -14.94 -2.83
C LYS A 263 12.19 -13.60 -3.23
N ASP A 264 13.45 -13.55 -3.67
CA ASP A 264 14.07 -12.31 -4.13
C ASP A 264 13.62 -11.92 -5.55
N LYS A 265 13.03 -12.87 -6.30
CA LYS A 265 12.47 -12.66 -7.63
C LYS A 265 10.93 -12.70 -7.67
N PHE A 266 10.30 -13.59 -6.90
CA PHE A 266 8.84 -13.70 -6.86
C PHE A 266 8.37 -14.03 -5.44
N ASP A 267 7.42 -13.26 -4.93
CA ASP A 267 6.79 -13.53 -3.63
C ASP A 267 5.27 -13.38 -3.68
N THR A 268 4.59 -14.13 -2.81
CA THR A 268 3.14 -13.95 -2.56
C THR A 268 2.91 -13.56 -1.11
N MET A 269 1.98 -12.64 -0.88
CA MET A 269 1.72 -12.08 0.46
C MET A 269 0.23 -11.84 0.69
N THR A 270 -0.17 -11.70 1.96
CA THR A 270 -1.53 -11.23 2.30
C THR A 270 -1.60 -9.71 2.22
N GLY A 271 -2.72 -9.18 1.73
CA GLY A 271 -2.89 -7.76 1.43
C GLY A 271 -2.72 -7.47 -0.05
N LEU A 272 -3.06 -6.25 -0.46
CA LEU A 272 -3.00 -5.86 -1.87
C LEU A 272 -2.80 -4.35 -2.06
N ASP A 273 -3.60 -3.50 -1.41
CA ASP A 273 -3.58 -2.06 -1.67
C ASP A 273 -2.23 -1.40 -1.29
N GLU A 274 -1.51 -1.98 -0.34
CA GLU A 274 -0.17 -1.54 0.06
C GLU A 274 0.95 -2.03 -0.86
N VAL A 275 0.70 -3.07 -1.69
CA VAL A 275 1.76 -3.78 -2.41
C VAL A 275 2.47 -2.88 -3.40
N GLY A 276 1.76 -1.96 -4.06
CA GLY A 276 2.36 -0.95 -4.93
C GLY A 276 3.41 -0.11 -4.20
N LEU A 277 3.11 0.35 -2.99
CA LEU A 277 4.05 1.11 -2.16
C LEU A 277 5.21 0.24 -1.66
N LEU A 278 4.97 -1.02 -1.31
CA LEU A 278 6.04 -1.94 -0.91
C LEU A 278 7.03 -2.18 -2.05
N VAL A 279 6.55 -2.41 -3.28
CA VAL A 279 7.42 -2.60 -4.45
C VAL A 279 8.16 -1.31 -4.82
N LEU A 280 7.50 -0.16 -4.76
CA LEU A 280 8.18 1.13 -4.94
C LEU A 280 9.29 1.34 -3.90
N THR A 281 9.03 0.97 -2.64
CA THR A 281 10.00 1.06 -1.55
C THR A 281 11.19 0.11 -1.79
N ARG A 282 10.95 -1.11 -2.29
CA ARG A 282 12.02 -2.02 -2.75
C ARG A 282 12.90 -1.36 -3.79
N VAL A 283 12.29 -0.72 -4.79
CA VAL A 283 13.01 -0.05 -5.88
C VAL A 283 13.92 1.05 -5.35
N VAL A 284 13.41 1.98 -4.55
CA VAL A 284 14.24 3.08 -4.04
C VAL A 284 15.28 2.60 -3.03
N ASN A 285 15.00 1.56 -2.24
CA ASN A 285 15.99 0.93 -1.37
C ASN A 285 17.13 0.33 -2.18
N LYS A 286 16.82 -0.36 -3.28
CA LYS A 286 17.84 -0.91 -4.18
C LYS A 286 18.65 0.17 -4.90
N LEU A 287 17.99 1.18 -5.46
CA LEU A 287 18.65 2.29 -6.16
C LEU A 287 19.58 3.09 -5.24
N ASP A 288 19.16 3.32 -3.99
CA ASP A 288 19.97 4.04 -2.99
C ASP A 288 20.93 3.11 -2.23
N ASN A 289 21.01 1.81 -2.57
CA ASN A 289 21.79 0.78 -1.86
C ASN A 289 21.51 0.75 -0.34
N TYR A 290 20.26 0.99 0.06
CA TYR A 290 19.81 1.07 1.45
C TYR A 290 19.13 -0.23 1.88
N HIS A 291 19.67 -0.88 2.91
CA HIS A 291 19.20 -2.18 3.42
C HIS A 291 18.83 -2.06 4.91
N PRO A 292 17.63 -1.55 5.24
CA PRO A 292 17.26 -1.23 6.61
C PRO A 292 16.96 -2.49 7.44
N TYR A 293 17.33 -2.45 8.71
CA TYR A 293 16.93 -3.42 9.72
C TYR A 293 15.65 -2.97 10.44
N VAL A 294 14.66 -3.85 10.52
CA VAL A 294 13.35 -3.56 11.13
C VAL A 294 13.16 -4.43 12.37
N TYR A 295 12.96 -3.77 13.52
CA TYR A 295 12.57 -4.43 14.76
C TYR A 295 11.06 -4.32 14.93
N VAL A 296 10.38 -5.44 15.16
CA VAL A 296 8.91 -5.46 15.29
C VAL A 296 8.52 -5.68 16.74
N LYS A 297 7.60 -4.86 17.25
CA LYS A 297 7.04 -5.02 18.60
C LYS A 297 5.52 -4.89 18.58
N TYR A 298 4.85 -5.88 19.14
CA TYR A 298 3.40 -5.93 19.22
C TYR A 298 2.88 -5.39 20.55
N ALA A 299 1.67 -4.85 20.54
CA ALA A 299 0.93 -4.57 21.77
C ALA A 299 0.76 -5.86 22.60
N PRO A 300 0.78 -5.78 23.95
CA PRO A 300 0.64 -6.95 24.81
C PRO A 300 -0.66 -7.73 24.54
N GLY A 301 -0.56 -9.07 24.54
CA GLY A 301 -1.67 -9.99 24.26
C GLY A 301 -1.32 -11.00 23.17
N PHE A 302 -2.29 -11.30 22.30
CA PHE A 302 -2.05 -12.19 21.14
C PHE A 302 -0.94 -11.68 20.22
N GLY A 303 -0.76 -10.36 20.10
CA GLY A 303 0.34 -9.74 19.35
C GLY A 303 0.45 -10.30 17.93
N GLY A 304 1.66 -10.75 17.56
CA GLY A 304 1.95 -11.31 16.24
C GLY A 304 1.14 -12.56 15.86
N ALA A 305 0.57 -13.27 16.83
CA ALA A 305 -0.30 -14.42 16.60
C ALA A 305 -1.74 -14.03 16.22
N THR A 306 -2.08 -12.74 16.25
CA THR A 306 -3.36 -12.21 15.77
C THR A 306 -3.53 -12.59 14.30
N VAL A 307 -4.63 -13.27 13.97
CA VAL A 307 -5.08 -13.49 12.59
C VAL A 307 -6.12 -12.42 12.30
N PRO A 308 -5.79 -11.37 11.53
CA PRO A 308 -6.72 -10.27 11.29
C PRO A 308 -7.97 -10.71 10.53
N SER A 309 -9.04 -9.92 10.65
CA SER A 309 -10.12 -9.98 9.66
C SER A 309 -9.56 -9.74 8.27
N TYR A 310 -10.14 -10.41 7.28
CA TYR A 310 -9.72 -10.36 5.88
C TYR A 310 -8.32 -10.95 5.62
N SER A 311 -7.77 -11.72 6.59
CA SER A 311 -6.51 -12.45 6.46
C SER A 311 -6.68 -13.97 6.62
N SER A 312 -5.83 -14.73 5.95
CA SER A 312 -5.68 -16.17 6.08
C SER A 312 -4.59 -16.62 7.06
N GLU A 313 -3.79 -15.68 7.57
CA GLU A 313 -2.58 -15.99 8.36
C GLU A 313 -2.31 -14.99 9.51
N PRO A 314 -1.48 -15.37 10.50
CA PRO A 314 -1.06 -14.46 11.56
C PRO A 314 -0.29 -13.25 11.02
N ILE A 315 -0.50 -12.08 11.62
CA ILE A 315 0.09 -10.82 11.16
C ILE A 315 1.63 -10.83 11.19
N ASP A 316 2.26 -11.57 12.10
CA ASP A 316 3.74 -11.66 12.15
C ASP A 316 4.32 -12.25 10.87
N LYS A 317 3.64 -13.25 10.28
CA LYS A 317 4.05 -13.81 9.00
C LYS A 317 3.90 -12.78 7.87
N THR A 318 2.78 -12.08 7.81
CA THR A 318 2.57 -11.05 6.78
C THR A 318 3.60 -9.92 6.90
N ILE A 319 3.92 -9.47 8.12
CA ILE A 319 4.96 -8.44 8.33
C ILE A 319 6.34 -8.95 7.89
N GLU A 320 6.67 -10.23 8.08
CA GLU A 320 7.91 -10.82 7.57
C GLU A 320 7.98 -10.75 6.04
N ASP A 321 6.90 -11.12 5.35
CA ASP A 321 6.83 -11.03 3.88
C ASP A 321 6.90 -9.57 3.41
N GLN A 322 6.25 -8.63 4.11
CA GLN A 322 6.33 -7.20 3.80
C GLN A 322 7.74 -6.61 4.00
N ILE A 323 8.44 -6.99 5.08
CA ILE A 323 9.85 -6.60 5.34
C ILE A 323 10.75 -7.11 4.21
N SER A 324 10.60 -8.38 3.81
CA SER A 324 11.37 -8.97 2.72
C SER A 324 11.07 -8.29 1.38
N THR A 325 9.80 -7.99 1.12
CA THR A 325 9.35 -7.33 -0.12
C THR A 325 10.05 -6.01 -0.34
N ILE A 326 10.16 -5.15 0.68
CA ILE A 326 10.83 -3.85 0.57
C ILE A 326 12.36 -3.93 0.55
N GLY A 327 12.95 -5.14 0.58
CA GLY A 327 14.39 -5.34 0.64
C GLY A 327 15.01 -5.03 2.02
N ALA A 328 14.21 -5.09 3.09
CA ALA A 328 14.66 -4.89 4.46
C ALA A 328 14.95 -6.23 5.16
N VAL A 329 15.53 -6.16 6.36
CA VAL A 329 15.87 -7.35 7.17
C VAL A 329 15.23 -7.26 8.55
N LYS A 330 14.49 -8.29 8.97
CA LYS A 330 13.96 -8.38 10.34
C LYS A 330 15.12 -8.56 11.33
N THR A 331 15.18 -7.74 12.37
CA THR A 331 16.15 -7.87 13.47
C THR A 331 15.44 -8.08 14.81
N TYR A 332 16.02 -8.92 15.65
CA TYR A 332 15.64 -9.07 17.06
C TYR A 332 16.58 -8.30 17.99
N ASP A 333 17.63 -7.69 17.46
CA ASP A 333 18.51 -6.78 18.18
C ASP A 333 18.04 -5.35 17.95
N LEU A 334 17.41 -4.78 18.99
CA LEU A 334 16.89 -3.42 18.98
C LEU A 334 17.99 -2.38 18.64
N LYS A 335 19.25 -2.62 19.04
CA LYS A 335 20.34 -1.66 18.80
C LYS A 335 20.74 -1.56 17.33
N LYS A 336 20.39 -2.56 16.51
CA LYS A 336 20.64 -2.58 15.07
C LYS A 336 19.48 -1.99 14.26
N ALA A 337 18.33 -1.75 14.89
CA ALA A 337 17.13 -1.34 14.18
C ALA A 337 17.28 0.05 13.57
N ASN A 338 17.04 0.14 12.26
CA ASN A 338 16.83 1.43 11.59
C ASN A 338 15.38 1.90 11.74
N LEU A 339 14.44 0.98 11.96
CA LEU A 339 13.04 1.28 12.24
C LEU A 339 12.50 0.31 13.29
N VAL A 340 11.73 0.83 14.24
CA VAL A 340 10.91 0.06 15.16
C VAL A 340 9.46 0.12 14.68
N LEU A 341 8.96 -0.99 14.14
CA LEU A 341 7.55 -1.13 13.78
C LEU A 341 6.76 -1.60 15.01
N MET A 342 5.99 -0.67 15.58
CA MET A 342 5.06 -0.90 16.67
C MET A 342 3.70 -1.31 16.09
N VAL A 343 3.14 -2.45 16.50
CA VAL A 343 1.88 -2.97 15.92
C VAL A 343 0.80 -2.99 16.99
N ASN A 344 -0.24 -2.17 16.81
CA ASN A 344 -1.37 -2.09 17.73
C ASN A 344 -2.33 -3.26 17.49
N THR A 345 -2.35 -4.24 18.38
CA THR A 345 -3.29 -5.36 18.34
C THR A 345 -4.20 -5.36 19.55
N ASN A 346 -5.43 -5.82 19.42
CA ASN A 346 -6.24 -6.12 20.60
C ASN A 346 -5.63 -7.29 21.39
N ARG A 347 -5.71 -7.21 22.72
CA ARG A 347 -5.24 -8.29 23.61
C ARG A 347 -5.79 -9.66 23.24
N SER A 348 -7.05 -9.69 22.79
CA SER A 348 -7.82 -10.89 22.47
C SER A 348 -7.51 -11.50 21.10
N GLY A 349 -6.74 -10.80 20.25
CA GLY A 349 -6.48 -11.21 18.86
C GLY A 349 -7.64 -10.96 17.90
N TRP A 350 -8.75 -10.35 18.36
CA TRP A 350 -9.84 -9.94 17.47
C TRP A 350 -9.53 -8.59 16.83
N THR A 351 -9.87 -8.42 15.56
CA THR A 351 -9.85 -7.11 14.89
C THR A 351 -11.30 -6.68 14.65
N TYR A 352 -11.72 -5.59 15.27
CA TYR A 352 -13.07 -5.03 15.07
C TYR A 352 -13.09 -4.08 13.87
N ASP A 353 -14.24 -3.53 13.47
CA ASP A 353 -14.29 -2.41 12.53
C ASP A 353 -14.31 -1.07 13.28
N ALA A 354 -13.60 -0.06 12.77
CA ALA A 354 -13.46 1.25 13.41
C ALA A 354 -14.80 2.01 13.53
N ASN A 355 -15.78 1.66 12.69
CA ASN A 355 -17.12 2.24 12.72
C ASN A 355 -18.04 1.63 13.80
N THR A 356 -17.56 0.63 14.54
CA THR A 356 -18.37 -0.01 15.58
C THR A 356 -18.44 0.86 16.84
N PRO A 357 -19.54 0.81 17.63
CA PRO A 357 -19.67 1.61 18.85
C PRO A 357 -18.61 1.36 19.93
N VAL A 358 -17.82 0.29 19.80
CA VAL A 358 -16.73 -0.03 20.74
C VAL A 358 -15.45 0.78 20.47
N ASN A 359 -15.32 1.43 19.31
CA ASN A 359 -14.17 2.30 18.99
C ASN A 359 -14.31 3.68 19.66
N THR A 360 -14.07 3.72 20.97
CA THR A 360 -14.22 4.93 21.79
C THR A 360 -12.87 5.44 22.28
N LEU A 361 -12.87 6.58 22.99
CA LEU A 361 -11.68 7.09 23.68
C LEU A 361 -11.36 6.31 24.97
N GLN A 362 -12.19 5.35 25.37
CA GLN A 362 -11.97 4.55 26.57
C GLN A 362 -10.78 3.63 26.39
N LEU A 363 -9.90 3.63 27.39
CA LEU A 363 -8.71 2.80 27.39
C LEU A 363 -9.08 1.32 27.33
N ARG A 364 -8.47 0.61 26.37
CA ARG A 364 -8.48 -0.85 26.35
C ARG A 364 -7.33 -1.37 27.20
N TYR A 365 -7.47 -2.60 27.68
CA TYR A 365 -6.58 -3.19 28.68
C TYR A 365 -5.08 -3.08 28.35
N ASN A 366 -4.69 -3.25 27.08
CA ASN A 366 -3.29 -3.24 26.66
C ASN A 366 -2.84 -1.91 26.02
N THR A 367 -3.75 -0.94 25.83
CA THR A 367 -3.43 0.34 25.17
C THR A 367 -2.45 1.18 26.00
N LEU A 368 -2.57 1.18 27.33
CA LEU A 368 -1.64 1.91 28.22
C LEU A 368 -0.22 1.36 28.16
N ASP A 369 -0.07 0.04 28.20
CA ASP A 369 1.24 -0.60 28.10
C ASP A 369 1.87 -0.35 26.73
N PHE A 370 1.07 -0.43 25.67
CA PHE A 370 1.53 -0.18 24.31
C PHE A 370 1.99 1.27 24.11
N ILE A 371 1.26 2.27 24.61
CA ILE A 371 1.71 3.67 24.51
C ILE A 371 2.95 3.95 25.37
N ASN A 372 3.10 3.31 26.53
CA ASN A 372 4.31 3.40 27.34
C ASN A 372 5.51 2.83 26.59
N ASP A 373 5.33 1.72 25.88
CA ASP A 373 6.34 1.14 25.02
C ASP A 373 6.70 2.03 23.84
N ILE A 374 5.71 2.64 23.17
CA ILE A 374 5.94 3.62 22.09
C ILE A 374 6.78 4.78 22.61
N GLN A 375 6.36 5.39 23.71
CA GLN A 375 7.07 6.53 24.30
C GLN A 375 8.50 6.16 24.68
N LYS A 376 8.72 4.99 25.27
CA LYS A 376 10.07 4.49 25.59
C LYS A 376 10.95 4.37 24.35
N MET A 377 10.41 3.92 23.21
CA MET A 377 11.18 3.81 21.96
C MET A 377 11.50 5.20 21.40
N VAL A 378 10.53 6.11 21.39
CA VAL A 378 10.71 7.50 20.95
C VAL A 378 11.74 8.23 21.82
N ASP A 379 11.59 8.19 23.15
CA ASP A 379 12.52 8.82 24.09
C ASP A 379 13.93 8.20 24.03
N GLY A 380 14.01 6.93 23.61
CA GLY A 380 15.26 6.23 23.34
C GLY A 380 15.95 6.63 22.02
N GLY A 381 15.33 7.52 21.23
CA GLY A 381 15.86 7.99 19.94
C GLY A 381 15.63 7.03 18.78
N TYR A 382 14.79 6.01 18.93
CA TYR A 382 14.46 5.10 17.83
C TYR A 382 13.45 5.73 16.89
N HIS A 383 13.57 5.42 15.60
CA HIS A 383 12.57 5.80 14.60
C HIS A 383 11.39 4.83 14.73
N VAL A 384 10.22 5.34 15.11
CA VAL A 384 9.05 4.53 15.42
C VAL A 384 7.99 4.68 14.34
N SER A 385 7.54 3.59 13.76
CA SER A 385 6.34 3.55 12.91
C SER A 385 5.25 2.71 13.55
N ILE A 386 3.98 3.05 13.33
CA ILE A 386 2.84 2.34 13.93
C ILE A 386 1.94 1.74 12.84
N GLY A 387 1.81 0.42 12.84
CA GLY A 387 0.72 -0.28 12.17
C GLY A 387 -0.46 -0.43 13.13
N ASP A 388 -1.50 0.37 12.96
CA ASP A 388 -2.70 0.33 13.78
C ASP A 388 -3.71 -0.67 13.22
N ILE A 389 -3.82 -1.85 13.85
CA ILE A 389 -4.61 -2.97 13.33
C ILE A 389 -5.61 -3.52 14.33
N ALA A 390 -5.80 -2.83 15.45
CA ALA A 390 -6.79 -3.22 16.43
C ALA A 390 -8.22 -3.01 15.89
N PHE A 391 -8.37 -2.10 14.93
CA PHE A 391 -9.55 -1.95 14.12
C PHE A 391 -9.18 -2.04 12.64
N ALA A 392 -10.02 -2.68 11.84
CA ALA A 392 -10.08 -2.53 10.40
C ALA A 392 -10.86 -1.25 10.07
N ASN A 393 -10.68 -0.74 8.86
CA ASN A 393 -11.45 0.37 8.30
C ASN A 393 -11.33 1.69 9.10
N GLY A 394 -10.23 1.93 9.80
CA GLY A 394 -9.95 3.19 10.52
C GLY A 394 -9.12 2.99 11.79
N ALA A 395 -8.60 4.10 12.31
CA ALA A 395 -7.75 4.14 13.51
C ALA A 395 -8.47 3.74 14.82
N ASP A 396 -7.68 3.27 15.78
CA ASP A 396 -8.08 3.13 17.19
C ASP A 396 -8.15 4.50 17.89
N ASN A 397 -9.36 4.93 18.23
CA ASN A 397 -9.60 6.21 18.92
C ASN A 397 -8.89 6.29 20.28
N ALA A 398 -8.77 5.18 21.00
CA ALA A 398 -8.10 5.16 22.30
C ALA A 398 -6.59 5.39 22.16
N LEU A 399 -5.94 4.73 21.19
CA LEU A 399 -4.53 4.94 20.87
C LEU A 399 -4.26 6.37 20.39
N MET A 400 -5.05 6.86 19.44
CA MET A 400 -4.84 8.20 18.86
C MET A 400 -4.98 9.31 19.90
N ASN A 401 -5.98 9.23 20.76
CA ASN A 401 -6.17 10.15 21.89
C ASN A 401 -4.97 10.13 22.86
N LEU A 402 -4.33 8.99 23.08
CA LEU A 402 -3.14 8.91 23.94
C LEU A 402 -1.88 9.42 23.24
N LEU A 403 -1.70 9.12 21.95
CA LEU A 403 -0.60 9.68 21.16
C LEU A 403 -0.67 11.21 21.16
N GLN A 404 -1.87 11.77 21.00
CA GLN A 404 -2.12 13.20 21.09
C GLN A 404 -1.78 13.75 22.49
N LYS A 405 -2.34 13.17 23.56
CA LYS A 405 -2.13 13.64 24.94
C LYS A 405 -0.70 13.55 25.43
N ARG A 406 0.14 12.75 24.78
CA ARG A 406 1.56 12.57 25.11
C ARG A 406 2.50 13.30 24.15
N ASP A 407 1.96 14.11 23.24
CA ASP A 407 2.73 14.85 22.23
C ASP A 407 3.66 13.90 21.44
N LEU A 408 3.09 12.81 20.93
CA LEU A 408 3.82 11.79 20.16
C LEU A 408 3.48 11.80 18.66
N LEU A 409 2.40 12.48 18.24
CA LEU A 409 1.90 12.42 16.86
C LEU A 409 2.92 12.90 15.81
N ASP A 410 3.73 13.90 16.13
CA ASP A 410 4.77 14.48 15.26
C ASP A 410 6.14 13.77 15.38
N LYS A 411 6.29 12.85 16.34
CA LYS A 411 7.54 12.11 16.60
C LYS A 411 7.63 10.76 15.91
N LEU A 412 6.56 10.34 15.23
CA LEU A 412 6.52 9.08 14.49
C LEU A 412 7.21 9.22 13.13
N TYR A 413 7.64 8.09 12.57
CA TYR A 413 8.19 7.98 11.22
C TYR A 413 7.18 7.39 10.24
N GLY A 414 6.15 6.71 10.74
CA GLY A 414 5.05 6.20 9.96
C GLY A 414 3.84 5.90 10.84
N TYR A 415 2.65 5.98 10.24
CA TYR A 415 1.41 5.58 10.88
C TYR A 415 0.46 5.11 9.78
N ALA A 416 -0.27 4.02 9.99
CA ALA A 416 -1.45 3.71 9.17
C ALA A 416 -2.44 2.83 9.94
N GLY A 417 -3.73 3.10 9.71
CA GLY A 417 -4.89 2.40 10.26
C GLY A 417 -6.01 2.21 9.23
N TRP A 418 -5.67 2.17 7.94
CA TRP A 418 -6.61 2.21 6.82
C TRP A 418 -7.03 0.82 6.30
N ASN A 419 -8.34 0.64 6.03
CA ASN A 419 -8.96 -0.53 5.39
C ASN A 419 -8.76 -1.89 6.12
N THR A 420 -7.62 -2.56 5.95
CA THR A 420 -7.33 -3.86 6.57
C THR A 420 -6.02 -3.84 7.33
N ALA A 421 -5.80 -4.84 8.19
CA ALA A 421 -4.57 -4.92 8.99
C ALA A 421 -3.29 -5.04 8.14
N THR A 422 -3.37 -5.74 7.01
CA THR A 422 -2.23 -5.93 6.10
C THR A 422 -1.91 -4.63 5.38
N ASN A 423 -2.94 -3.93 4.90
CA ASN A 423 -2.79 -2.61 4.30
C ASN A 423 -2.13 -1.63 5.30
N SER A 424 -2.64 -1.55 6.53
CA SER A 424 -2.09 -0.70 7.59
C SER A 424 -0.62 -1.01 7.88
N THR A 425 -0.27 -2.28 8.09
CA THR A 425 1.11 -2.65 8.46
C THR A 425 2.10 -2.40 7.33
N GLY A 426 1.76 -2.73 6.08
CA GLY A 426 2.66 -2.52 4.97
C GLY A 426 2.83 -1.05 4.61
N PHE A 427 1.76 -0.25 4.67
CA PHE A 427 1.86 1.20 4.45
C PHE A 427 2.67 1.88 5.55
N ALA A 428 2.42 1.56 6.83
CA ALA A 428 3.19 2.08 7.96
C ALA A 428 4.67 1.68 7.88
N LEU A 429 4.97 0.43 7.50
CA LEU A 429 6.33 -0.07 7.33
C LEU A 429 7.06 0.70 6.22
N ALA A 430 6.50 0.75 5.03
CA ALA A 430 7.10 1.43 3.89
C ALA A 430 7.31 2.92 4.16
N MET A 431 6.28 3.59 4.66
CA MET A 431 6.35 4.99 5.06
C MET A 431 7.44 5.22 6.12
N GLY A 432 7.51 4.37 7.15
CA GLY A 432 8.53 4.47 8.20
C GLY A 432 9.96 4.34 7.66
N VAL A 433 10.20 3.36 6.78
CA VAL A 433 11.50 3.14 6.14
C VAL A 433 11.90 4.30 5.24
N VAL A 434 10.94 4.86 4.50
CA VAL A 434 11.14 6.06 3.67
C VAL A 434 11.46 7.27 4.55
N SER A 435 10.71 7.47 5.63
CA SER A 435 10.85 8.61 6.53
C SER A 435 12.21 8.71 7.22
N ASN A 436 12.96 7.61 7.31
CA ASN A 436 14.33 7.62 7.84
C ASN A 436 15.31 8.50 7.04
N ARG A 437 14.93 8.90 5.82
CA ARG A 437 15.81 9.56 4.84
C ARG A 437 15.22 10.86 4.29
N ILE A 438 14.19 11.40 4.92
CA ILE A 438 13.54 12.66 4.53
C ILE A 438 13.56 13.65 5.68
N SER A 439 13.27 14.92 5.38
CA SER A 439 13.14 15.95 6.40
C SER A 439 11.89 15.74 7.27
N GLU A 440 11.95 16.23 8.50
CA GLU A 440 10.82 16.29 9.43
C GLU A 440 9.57 16.90 8.79
N GLU A 441 9.69 18.02 8.08
CA GLU A 441 8.58 18.66 7.36
C GLU A 441 7.86 17.71 6.38
N LYS A 442 8.63 16.90 5.63
CA LYS A 442 8.06 15.94 4.68
C LYS A 442 7.42 14.76 5.41
N ARG A 443 8.05 14.27 6.48
CA ARG A 443 7.53 13.21 7.35
C ARG A 443 6.19 13.63 7.96
N ASP A 444 6.12 14.86 8.47
CA ASP A 444 4.92 15.45 9.07
C ASP A 444 3.77 15.55 8.07
N ARG A 445 4.05 15.94 6.81
CA ARG A 445 3.04 15.96 5.73
C ARG A 445 2.49 14.56 5.43
N LEU A 446 3.35 13.54 5.40
CA LEU A 446 2.90 12.16 5.21
C LEU A 446 2.05 11.67 6.39
N LEU A 447 2.48 11.94 7.64
CA LEU A 447 1.73 11.56 8.85
C LEU A 447 0.37 12.22 8.91
N LEU A 448 0.33 13.52 8.62
CA LEU A 448 -0.89 14.29 8.55
C LEU A 448 -1.91 13.67 7.58
N THR A 449 -1.46 13.23 6.40
CA THR A 449 -2.34 12.58 5.42
C THR A 449 -2.97 11.32 6.02
N ARG A 450 -2.17 10.52 6.74
CA ARG A 450 -2.65 9.30 7.43
C ARG A 450 -3.58 9.62 8.58
N TYR A 451 -3.30 10.65 9.38
CA TYR A 451 -4.19 11.05 10.47
C TYR A 451 -5.53 11.57 9.93
N LEU A 452 -5.52 12.35 8.86
CA LEU A 452 -6.75 12.87 8.26
C LEU A 452 -7.58 11.74 7.64
N ASP A 453 -6.98 10.80 6.94
CA ASP A 453 -7.73 9.67 6.35
C ASP A 453 -8.14 8.68 7.43
N ASP A 454 -7.17 8.05 8.09
CA ASP A 454 -7.38 6.86 8.89
C ASP A 454 -8.07 7.17 10.22
N TRP A 455 -7.70 8.28 10.88
CA TRP A 455 -8.28 8.67 12.16
C TRP A 455 -9.46 9.63 12.01
N VAL A 456 -9.31 10.73 11.27
CA VAL A 456 -10.35 11.73 11.17
C VAL A 456 -11.50 11.25 10.28
N TYR A 457 -11.22 10.83 9.04
CA TYR A 457 -12.27 10.43 8.10
C TYR A 457 -12.84 9.05 8.40
N GLN A 458 -12.00 8.01 8.31
CA GLN A 458 -12.41 6.61 8.32
C GLN A 458 -13.05 6.18 9.65
N ALA A 459 -12.46 6.60 10.78
CA ALA A 459 -12.93 6.22 12.11
C ALA A 459 -14.02 7.14 12.68
N ASN A 460 -14.03 8.45 12.35
CA ASN A 460 -14.87 9.41 13.06
C ASN A 460 -15.90 10.18 12.21
N ILE A 461 -15.71 10.33 10.90
CA ILE A 461 -16.58 11.17 10.05
C ILE A 461 -17.46 10.36 9.11
N ARG A 462 -16.92 9.27 8.55
CA ARG A 462 -17.57 8.51 7.48
C ARG A 462 -19.01 8.08 7.84
N GLN A 463 -19.24 7.65 9.08
CA GLN A 463 -20.59 7.26 9.53
C GLN A 463 -21.56 8.44 9.65
N ASN A 464 -21.10 9.61 10.07
CA ASN A 464 -21.93 10.81 10.11
C ASN A 464 -22.32 11.25 8.69
N VAL A 465 -21.39 11.15 7.74
CA VAL A 465 -21.69 11.42 6.32
C VAL A 465 -22.69 10.41 5.77
N ASN A 466 -22.54 9.12 6.09
CA ASN A 466 -23.51 8.09 5.73
C ASN A 466 -24.92 8.43 6.24
N SER A 467 -25.05 8.76 7.53
CA SER A 467 -26.32 9.16 8.12
C SER A 467 -26.90 10.39 7.45
N TYR A 468 -26.06 11.39 7.13
CA TYR A 468 -26.49 12.59 6.42
C TYR A 468 -27.02 12.30 5.01
N ILE A 469 -26.33 11.48 4.21
CA ILE A 469 -26.76 11.07 2.87
C ILE A 469 -28.14 10.38 2.90
N ASN A 470 -28.38 9.55 3.93
CA ASN A 470 -29.67 8.86 4.11
C ASN A 470 -30.83 9.80 4.48
N LEU A 471 -30.54 11.00 4.98
CA LEU A 471 -31.54 12.03 5.28
C LEU A 471 -31.84 12.94 4.08
N LEU A 472 -30.96 12.98 3.08
CA LEU A 472 -31.16 13.79 1.88
C LEU A 472 -32.23 13.18 0.96
N PRO A 473 -33.11 13.99 0.35
CA PRO A 473 -34.05 13.51 -0.66
C PRO A 473 -33.31 12.99 -1.90
N GLY A 474 -33.96 12.12 -2.66
CA GLY A 474 -33.39 11.54 -3.89
C GLY A 474 -32.79 10.15 -3.69
N LYS A 475 -32.35 9.55 -4.81
CA LYS A 475 -31.68 8.24 -4.82
C LYS A 475 -30.22 8.37 -4.38
N GLY A 476 -29.66 7.29 -3.86
CA GLY A 476 -28.26 7.18 -3.48
C GLY A 476 -28.06 6.84 -2.00
N ASP A 477 -27.00 6.08 -1.74
CA ASP A 477 -26.66 5.46 -0.46
C ASP A 477 -25.13 5.38 -0.23
N TYR A 478 -24.71 4.55 0.73
CA TYR A 478 -23.31 4.30 1.08
C TYR A 478 -22.45 3.84 -0.12
N LEU A 479 -22.99 2.94 -0.95
CA LEU A 479 -22.28 2.30 -2.04
C LEU A 479 -22.35 3.11 -3.32
N THR A 480 -23.42 3.87 -3.56
CA THR A 480 -23.55 4.75 -4.72
C THR A 480 -24.26 6.03 -4.30
N ILE A 481 -23.51 7.11 -4.11
CA ILE A 481 -24.06 8.37 -3.56
C ILE A 481 -24.91 9.09 -4.61
N GLY A 482 -24.44 9.09 -5.87
CA GLY A 482 -25.09 9.72 -7.00
C GLY A 482 -24.89 11.23 -7.07
N ASP A 483 -24.90 11.76 -8.30
CA ASP A 483 -24.58 13.15 -8.64
C ASP A 483 -25.34 14.21 -7.82
N GLN A 484 -26.56 13.89 -7.39
CA GLN A 484 -27.39 14.82 -6.60
C GLN A 484 -26.91 14.94 -5.15
N LYS A 485 -26.53 13.83 -4.51
CA LYS A 485 -26.14 13.81 -3.10
C LYS A 485 -24.63 14.02 -2.91
N LEU A 486 -23.83 13.72 -3.93
CA LEU A 486 -22.37 13.76 -3.87
C LEU A 486 -21.81 15.14 -3.43
N PRO A 487 -22.21 16.28 -4.03
CA PRO A 487 -21.71 17.58 -3.59
C PRO A 487 -22.03 17.90 -2.12
N HIS A 488 -23.22 17.49 -1.65
CA HIS A 488 -23.63 17.69 -0.26
C HIS A 488 -22.85 16.79 0.71
N ALA A 489 -22.57 15.55 0.32
CA ALA A 489 -21.74 14.63 1.10
C ALA A 489 -20.32 15.16 1.26
N GLU A 490 -19.71 15.67 0.18
CA GLU A 490 -18.37 16.25 0.18
C GLU A 490 -18.31 17.55 1.00
N GLU A 491 -19.30 18.43 0.88
CA GLU A 491 -19.39 19.65 1.68
C GLU A 491 -19.53 19.35 3.18
N TYR A 492 -20.46 18.46 3.54
CA TYR A 492 -20.69 18.08 4.93
C TYR A 492 -19.48 17.35 5.53
N GLY A 493 -18.89 16.40 4.80
CA GLY A 493 -17.67 15.71 5.20
C GLY A 493 -16.51 16.68 5.40
N THR A 494 -16.31 17.63 4.48
CA THR A 494 -15.28 18.67 4.58
C THR A 494 -15.45 19.51 5.83
N LYS A 495 -16.68 19.93 6.14
CA LYS A 495 -16.98 20.67 7.38
C LYS A 495 -16.58 19.86 8.62
N LEU A 496 -17.05 18.62 8.73
CA LEU A 496 -16.74 17.76 9.87
C LEU A 496 -15.23 17.52 10.02
N MET A 497 -14.52 17.38 8.90
CA MET A 497 -13.07 17.16 8.90
C MET A 497 -12.32 18.36 9.42
N ARG A 498 -12.68 19.58 8.98
CA ARG A 498 -12.07 20.81 9.49
C ARG A 498 -12.33 20.99 10.98
N ASP A 499 -13.56 20.74 11.44
CA ASP A 499 -13.93 20.84 12.86
C ASP A 499 -13.12 19.85 13.72
N PHE A 500 -13.06 18.59 13.29
CA PHE A 500 -12.33 17.55 14.03
C PHE A 500 -10.81 17.78 14.00
N ALA A 501 -10.24 18.11 12.85
CA ALA A 501 -8.81 18.40 12.72
C ALA A 501 -8.41 19.63 13.54
N GLY A 502 -9.22 20.69 13.53
CA GLY A 502 -8.98 21.89 14.36
C GLY A 502 -8.96 21.59 15.85
N ALA A 503 -9.82 20.68 16.31
CA ALA A 503 -9.88 20.27 17.72
C ALA A 503 -8.77 19.28 18.13
N ASN A 504 -8.34 18.40 17.23
CA ASN A 504 -7.52 17.23 17.59
C ASN A 504 -6.10 17.21 16.98
N LEU A 505 -5.86 17.92 15.89
CA LEU A 505 -4.58 17.92 15.17
C LEU A 505 -3.92 19.30 15.24
N SER A 506 -4.03 20.02 16.37
CA SER A 506 -3.60 21.41 16.52
C SER A 506 -2.14 21.71 16.11
N LEU A 507 -1.25 20.70 16.16
CA LEU A 507 0.12 20.76 15.62
C LEU A 507 0.16 20.93 14.10
N PHE A 508 -0.79 20.33 13.37
CA PHE A 508 -0.87 20.34 11.91
C PHE A 508 -1.96 21.29 11.38
N ALA A 509 -3.11 21.37 12.05
CA ALA A 509 -4.36 21.95 11.54
C ALA A 509 -4.38 23.49 11.41
N LYS A 510 -3.40 24.21 11.98
CA LYS A 510 -3.36 25.69 11.87
C LYS A 510 -2.98 26.19 10.47
N ALA A 511 -2.43 25.34 9.61
CA ALA A 511 -1.87 25.72 8.31
C ALA A 511 -2.51 24.99 7.11
N ILE A 512 -3.60 24.26 7.32
CA ILE A 512 -4.14 23.35 6.30
C ILE A 512 -5.61 23.67 6.05
N ASP A 513 -5.92 24.07 4.82
CA ASP A 513 -7.29 24.02 4.34
C ASP A 513 -7.55 22.65 3.73
N VAL A 514 -8.30 21.82 4.45
CA VAL A 514 -8.63 20.47 4.02
C VAL A 514 -9.98 20.45 3.32
N SER A 515 -10.06 19.74 2.20
CA SER A 515 -11.34 19.34 1.58
C SER A 515 -11.35 17.86 1.24
N ILE A 516 -12.53 17.24 1.34
CA ILE A 516 -12.77 15.86 0.95
C ILE A 516 -13.46 15.83 -0.41
N THR A 517 -13.01 14.93 -1.27
CA THR A 517 -13.74 14.50 -2.46
C THR A 517 -13.88 12.98 -2.45
N MET A 518 -14.95 12.44 -3.05
CA MET A 518 -15.26 11.00 -3.05
C MET A 518 -15.14 10.45 -4.47
N PRO A 519 -13.92 10.10 -4.93
CA PRO A 519 -13.63 9.87 -6.35
C PRO A 519 -14.39 8.69 -6.96
N TRP A 520 -14.88 7.76 -6.13
CA TRP A 520 -15.56 6.55 -6.56
C TRP A 520 -17.08 6.61 -6.42
N ASP A 521 -17.65 7.79 -6.15
CA ASP A 521 -19.09 7.95 -5.87
C ASP A 521 -19.56 7.03 -4.73
N ARG A 522 -18.69 6.83 -3.72
CA ARG A 522 -18.96 6.07 -2.49
C ARG A 522 -18.17 6.67 -1.34
N ILE A 523 -18.64 6.49 -0.11
CA ILE A 523 -18.04 7.12 1.08
C ILE A 523 -16.83 6.36 1.65
N PHE A 524 -16.38 5.28 0.98
CA PHE A 524 -15.25 4.50 1.47
C PHE A 524 -13.91 5.19 1.16
N GLU A 525 -13.71 5.63 -0.08
CA GLU A 525 -12.56 6.42 -0.49
C GLU A 525 -12.82 7.91 -0.35
N ALA A 526 -11.96 8.58 0.42
CA ALA A 526 -11.86 10.01 0.43
C ALA A 526 -10.50 10.42 -0.14
N ASN A 527 -10.52 11.35 -1.08
CA ASN A 527 -9.32 12.12 -1.42
C ASN A 527 -9.27 13.37 -0.55
N ILE A 528 -8.13 13.59 0.09
CA ILE A 528 -7.90 14.66 1.05
C ILE A 528 -6.96 15.67 0.39
N ASN A 529 -7.51 16.82 0.01
CA ASN A 529 -6.73 17.88 -0.61
C ASN A 529 -6.16 18.79 0.47
N LEU A 530 -4.82 18.94 0.51
CA LEU A 530 -4.08 19.80 1.44
C LEU A 530 -3.69 21.15 0.82
N GLU A 531 -3.92 21.39 -0.48
CA GLU A 531 -3.41 22.53 -1.25
C GLU A 531 -4.40 23.69 -1.43
N ARG A 532 -5.70 23.49 -1.16
CA ARG A 532 -6.73 24.53 -1.38
C ARG A 532 -6.64 25.74 -0.42
N GLY A 533 -5.71 25.72 0.51
CA GLY A 533 -5.26 26.86 1.29
C GLY A 533 -3.76 26.78 1.43
N LYS A 534 -3.07 27.89 1.12
CA LYS A 534 -1.61 27.99 1.11
C LYS A 534 -1.01 27.35 2.36
N TYR A 535 -0.22 26.30 2.16
CA TYR A 535 0.66 25.74 3.16
C TYR A 535 1.62 26.84 3.63
N ASP A 536 1.44 27.33 4.86
CA ASP A 536 2.35 28.33 5.43
C ASP A 536 3.58 27.62 6.00
N ASP A 537 4.60 27.42 5.14
CA ASP A 537 5.93 26.92 5.49
C ASP A 537 6.55 27.64 6.70
N THR A 538 6.14 28.88 6.98
CA THR A 538 6.69 29.67 8.09
C THR A 538 6.14 29.23 9.45
N VAL A 539 4.96 28.62 9.51
CA VAL A 539 4.36 28.14 10.76
C VAL A 539 5.12 26.91 11.28
N LEU A 540 5.35 25.88 10.45
CA LEU A 540 6.15 24.72 10.85
C LEU A 540 7.58 25.14 11.25
N LYS A 541 8.23 25.99 10.45
CA LYS A 541 9.58 26.50 10.74
C LYS A 541 9.68 27.33 12.02
N LYS A 542 8.59 27.99 12.43
CA LYS A 542 8.54 28.78 13.68
C LYS A 542 8.39 27.89 14.92
N TYR A 543 7.69 26.76 14.82
CA TYR A 543 7.54 25.81 15.92
C TYR A 543 8.77 24.89 16.08
N LEU A 544 9.47 24.56 14.98
CA LEU A 544 10.67 23.72 15.01
C LEU A 544 11.96 24.45 15.44
N LYS A 545 11.97 25.79 15.47
CA LYS A 545 13.10 26.60 15.98
C LYS A 545 12.96 27.02 17.46
N GLY A 546 11.98 26.44 18.17
CA GLY A 546 11.62 26.81 19.54
C GLY A 546 12.32 26.03 20.66
N TYR A 547 13.34 25.20 20.36
CA TYR A 547 14.16 24.50 21.35
C TYR A 547 15.65 24.74 21.11
#